data_AF-A0A139ILL3-F1
#
_entry.id   AF-A0A139ILL3-F1
#
_cell.length_a   1.000
_cell.length_b   1.000
_cell.length_c   1.000
_cell.angle_alpha   90.00
_cell.angle_beta   90.00
_cell.angle_gamma   90.00
#
_symmetry.space_group_name_H-M   'P 1'
#
loop_
_entity.id
_entity.type
_entity.pdbx_description
1 polymer ?
#
loop_
_entity_poly.entity_id
_entity_poly.type
_entity_poly.pdbx_seq_one_letter_code
_entity_poly.pdbx_strand_id
1 'polypeptide(L)'
;MSQSLGWLVLRIQDPGPNPQKVGIILEELQLPFDVRIIGSESEHSDRNEFDGSGGAPSVEDKNTGMIVLEDTKHHIILWESLAIVEYLIQTYDKERKLHYMPGTQNWWMCQQWLAYQMGAQSPFFSLKAWFSNQHQEKVPSVIQRFSDDVIRIASILEHYLKQNGRGYLVGEKCTFADLVFVPWNNKIEELASASHR
;
A
#
# COMPACT_ATOMS: atom_id res chain seq x y z
N MET A 1 -17.81 -23.02 -14.44
CA MET A 1 -17.49 -21.76 -15.16
C MET A 1 -16.03 -21.47 -14.83
N SER A 2 -15.14 -21.59 -15.81
CA SER A 2 -13.72 -21.31 -15.64
C SER A 2 -13.57 -19.81 -15.34
N GLN A 3 -13.17 -19.43 -14.13
CA GLN A 3 -12.66 -18.08 -13.89
C GLN A 3 -11.51 -17.89 -14.88
N SER A 4 -11.57 -16.84 -15.71
CA SER A 4 -10.41 -16.47 -16.49
C SER A 4 -9.35 -16.04 -15.48
N LEU A 5 -8.28 -16.82 -15.35
CA LEU A 5 -7.10 -16.43 -14.58
C LEU A 5 -6.68 -15.03 -15.07
N GLY A 6 -6.59 -14.08 -14.14
CA GLY A 6 -6.13 -12.73 -14.47
C GLY A 6 -4.67 -12.80 -14.93
N TRP A 7 -4.28 -12.01 -15.93
CA TRP A 7 -2.85 -11.88 -16.29
C TRP A 7 -2.05 -11.10 -15.24
N LEU A 8 -2.74 -10.54 -14.24
CA LEU A 8 -2.18 -9.95 -13.04
C LEU A 8 -2.36 -10.93 -11.87
N VAL A 9 -1.26 -11.25 -11.20
CA VAL A 9 -1.27 -12.10 -10.01
C VAL A 9 -0.68 -11.31 -8.85
N LEU A 10 -1.49 -11.11 -7.81
CA LEU A 10 -1.10 -10.45 -6.57
C LEU A 10 -0.72 -11.51 -5.54
N ARG A 11 0.59 -11.69 -5.32
CA ARG A 11 1.12 -12.60 -4.30
C ARG A 11 1.30 -11.82 -3.01
N ILE A 12 0.69 -12.29 -1.92
CA ILE A 12 0.65 -11.60 -0.63
C ILE A 12 1.05 -12.56 0.49
N GLN A 13 1.77 -12.08 1.50
CA GLN A 13 2.03 -12.89 2.68
C GLN A 13 0.84 -12.89 3.65
N ASP A 14 0.20 -11.73 3.83
CA ASP A 14 -0.96 -11.53 4.68
C ASP A 14 -1.87 -10.43 4.07
N PRO A 15 -3.16 -10.32 4.46
CA PRO A 15 -4.06 -9.31 3.92
C PRO A 15 -3.91 -7.93 4.59
N GLY A 16 -2.67 -7.52 4.86
CA GLY A 16 -2.35 -6.26 5.52
C GLY A 16 -2.61 -5.00 4.68
N PRO A 17 -2.35 -3.81 5.24
CA PRO A 17 -2.67 -2.54 4.57
C PRO A 17 -1.97 -2.34 3.22
N ASN A 18 -0.74 -2.82 3.05
CA ASN A 18 0.02 -2.67 1.81
C ASN A 18 -0.56 -3.50 0.65
N PRO A 19 -0.89 -4.80 0.85
CA PRO A 19 -1.69 -5.57 -0.10
C PRO A 19 -3.04 -4.94 -0.45
N GLN A 20 -3.81 -4.52 0.56
CA GLN A 20 -5.12 -3.90 0.36
C GLN A 20 -5.03 -2.63 -0.50
N LYS A 21 -3.96 -1.85 -0.35
CA LYS A 21 -3.69 -0.65 -1.15
C LYS A 21 -3.64 -0.95 -2.65
N VAL A 22 -2.91 -1.99 -3.03
CA VAL A 22 -2.81 -2.42 -4.43
C VAL A 22 -4.13 -3.00 -4.92
N GLY A 23 -4.81 -3.80 -4.08
CA GLY A 23 -6.14 -4.31 -4.36
C GLY A 23 -7.14 -3.19 -4.69
N ILE A 24 -7.17 -2.12 -3.91
CA ILE A 24 -8.05 -0.95 -4.20
C ILE A 24 -7.78 -0.38 -5.59
N ILE A 25 -6.50 -0.20 -5.97
CA ILE A 25 -6.17 0.35 -7.30
C ILE A 25 -6.57 -0.62 -8.42
N LEU A 26 -6.37 -1.92 -8.24
CA LEU A 26 -6.80 -2.94 -9.21
C LEU A 26 -8.32 -2.92 -9.41
N GLU A 27 -9.08 -2.85 -8.33
CA GLU A 27 -10.55 -2.79 -8.35
C GLU A 27 -11.08 -1.49 -8.97
N GLU A 28 -10.53 -0.33 -8.59
CA GLU A 28 -10.93 0.98 -9.13
C GLU A 28 -10.63 1.10 -10.64
N LEU A 29 -9.56 0.43 -11.11
CA LEU A 29 -9.25 0.32 -12.54
C LEU A 29 -10.00 -0.83 -13.24
N GLN A 30 -10.78 -1.62 -12.50
CA GLN A 30 -11.52 -2.78 -13.01
C GLN A 30 -10.61 -3.80 -13.72
N LEU A 31 -9.41 -3.99 -13.20
CA LEU A 31 -8.44 -4.93 -13.75
C LEU A 31 -8.70 -6.33 -13.18
N PRO A 32 -8.82 -7.38 -14.01
CA PRO A 32 -8.92 -8.74 -13.51
C PRO A 32 -7.59 -9.20 -12.94
N PHE A 33 -7.59 -9.70 -11.70
CA PHE A 33 -6.41 -10.21 -11.02
C PHE A 33 -6.75 -11.41 -10.14
N ASP A 34 -5.76 -12.27 -9.91
CA ASP A 34 -5.83 -13.35 -8.93
C ASP A 34 -5.01 -12.99 -7.68
N VAL A 35 -5.45 -13.46 -6.52
CA VAL A 35 -4.69 -13.31 -5.26
C VAL A 35 -4.13 -14.66 -4.84
N ARG A 36 -2.83 -14.72 -4.53
CA ARG A 36 -2.15 -15.93 -4.02
C ARG A 36 -1.48 -15.64 -2.68
N ILE A 37 -1.66 -16.54 -1.72
CA ILE A 37 -1.04 -16.39 -0.39
C ILE A 37 0.29 -17.14 -0.37
N ILE A 38 1.37 -16.39 -0.17
CA ILE A 38 2.74 -16.88 -0.07
C ILE A 38 2.88 -17.70 1.22
N GLY A 39 3.40 -18.93 1.10
CA GLY A 39 3.65 -19.80 2.25
C GLY A 39 2.51 -20.74 2.64
N SER A 40 1.45 -20.83 1.83
CA SER A 40 0.52 -21.97 1.89
C SER A 40 1.24 -23.26 1.47
N GLU A 41 0.88 -24.41 2.07
CA GLU A 41 1.57 -25.70 1.90
C GLU A 41 1.79 -26.12 0.43
N SER A 42 0.96 -25.61 -0.50
CA SER A 42 1.02 -25.90 -1.94
C SER A 42 2.15 -25.22 -2.72
N GLU A 43 2.88 -24.25 -2.17
CA GLU A 43 3.97 -23.53 -2.89
C GLU A 43 5.38 -23.98 -2.46
N HIS A 44 5.54 -25.22 -1.98
CA HIS A 44 6.87 -25.76 -1.65
C HIS A 44 7.74 -26.05 -2.90
N SER A 45 7.19 -26.02 -4.12
CA SER A 45 7.95 -26.23 -5.37
C SER A 45 8.54 -24.96 -5.99
N ASP A 46 7.95 -23.78 -5.74
CA ASP A 46 8.25 -22.56 -6.52
C ASP A 46 9.14 -21.57 -5.74
N ARG A 47 9.63 -21.96 -4.56
CA ARG A 47 10.49 -21.12 -3.70
C ARG A 47 11.81 -20.71 -4.36
N ASN A 48 12.18 -21.34 -5.47
CA ASN A 48 13.40 -21.07 -6.21
C ASN A 48 13.22 -20.05 -7.37
N GLU A 49 12.01 -19.59 -7.71
CA GLU A 49 11.81 -18.71 -8.88
C GLU A 49 11.99 -17.21 -8.61
N PHE A 50 12.29 -16.81 -7.37
CA PHE A 50 12.66 -15.42 -7.05
C PHE A 50 14.14 -15.08 -7.35
N ASP A 51 14.87 -15.96 -8.03
CA ASP A 51 16.27 -15.73 -8.42
C ASP A 51 16.44 -14.96 -9.75
N GLY A 52 15.37 -14.82 -10.55
CA GLY A 52 15.38 -14.11 -11.83
C GLY A 52 14.96 -12.63 -11.79
N SER A 53 14.31 -12.18 -10.71
CA SER A 53 13.74 -10.82 -10.59
C SER A 53 14.59 -9.91 -9.68
N GLY A 54 15.88 -9.75 -10.00
CA GLY A 54 16.68 -8.61 -9.53
C GLY A 54 16.69 -8.31 -8.01
N GLY A 55 16.57 -9.31 -7.15
CA GLY A 55 16.73 -9.13 -5.70
C GLY A 55 15.47 -8.72 -4.92
N ALA A 56 14.32 -9.37 -5.16
CA ALA A 56 13.23 -9.31 -4.20
C ALA A 56 13.73 -9.83 -2.82
N PRO A 57 13.36 -9.19 -1.69
CA PRO A 57 13.73 -9.67 -0.37
C PRO A 57 13.29 -11.12 -0.19
N SER A 58 14.19 -11.96 0.34
CA SER A 58 13.89 -13.38 0.61
C SER A 58 12.64 -13.49 1.51
N VAL A 59 11.77 -14.43 1.16
CA VAL A 59 10.43 -14.69 1.75
C VAL A 59 10.44 -15.00 3.27
N GLU A 60 11.60 -14.98 3.92
CA GLU A 60 11.79 -15.35 5.31
C GLU A 60 11.43 -14.25 6.32
N ASP A 61 11.32 -12.98 5.91
CA ASP A 61 10.91 -11.90 6.82
C ASP A 61 9.38 -11.80 6.94
N LYS A 62 8.84 -12.45 7.97
CA LYS A 62 7.41 -12.50 8.30
C LYS A 62 6.80 -11.15 8.75
N ASN A 63 7.59 -10.09 8.86
CA ASN A 63 7.14 -8.81 9.41
C ASN A 63 6.98 -7.69 8.37
N THR A 64 7.18 -7.97 7.08
CA THR A 64 7.26 -6.92 6.05
C THR A 64 5.94 -6.68 5.31
N GLY A 65 4.92 -7.53 5.49
CA GLY A 65 3.67 -7.43 4.73
C GLY A 65 3.94 -7.54 3.23
N MET A 66 4.78 -8.51 2.86
CA MET A 66 5.27 -8.67 1.49
C MET A 66 4.11 -8.73 0.50
N ILE A 67 4.28 -7.96 -0.56
CA ILE A 67 3.42 -7.95 -1.72
C ILE A 67 4.28 -8.01 -2.97
N VAL A 68 3.89 -8.86 -3.89
CA VAL A 68 4.45 -8.94 -5.22
C VAL A 68 3.32 -8.92 -6.24
N LEU A 69 3.44 -8.06 -7.24
CA LEU A 69 2.61 -8.10 -8.43
C LEU A 69 3.40 -8.75 -9.56
N GLU A 70 2.83 -9.80 -10.13
CA GLU A 70 3.28 -10.41 -11.37
C GLU A 70 2.32 -10.00 -12.49
N ASP A 71 2.86 -9.31 -13.50
CA ASP A 71 2.14 -8.99 -14.73
C ASP A 71 2.70 -9.84 -15.87
N THR A 72 1.98 -10.91 -16.17
CA THR A 72 2.36 -11.89 -17.21
C THR A 72 2.22 -11.32 -18.62
N LYS A 73 1.41 -10.27 -18.82
CA LYS A 73 1.23 -9.61 -20.12
C LYS A 73 2.43 -8.74 -20.49
N HIS A 74 3.04 -8.10 -19.49
CA HIS A 74 4.22 -7.25 -19.70
C HIS A 74 5.54 -7.90 -19.25
N HIS A 75 5.49 -9.16 -18.80
CA HIS A 75 6.63 -9.93 -18.32
C HIS A 75 7.44 -9.20 -17.24
N ILE A 76 6.73 -8.64 -16.25
CA ILE A 76 7.34 -7.91 -15.14
C ILE A 76 6.84 -8.41 -13.79
N ILE A 77 7.76 -8.48 -12.83
CA ILE A 77 7.50 -8.80 -11.44
C ILE A 77 7.96 -7.60 -10.62
N LEU A 78 7.07 -7.06 -9.80
CA LEU A 78 7.31 -5.88 -8.98
C LEU A 78 7.01 -6.17 -7.51
N TRP A 79 7.85 -5.64 -6.65
CA TRP A 79 7.62 -5.52 -5.21
C TRP A 79 7.58 -4.03 -4.84
N GLU A 80 7.30 -3.72 -3.57
CA GLU A 80 6.90 -2.39 -3.06
C GLU A 80 5.51 -1.93 -3.51
N SER A 81 4.57 -1.88 -2.56
CA SER A 81 3.16 -1.54 -2.85
C SER A 81 2.98 -0.25 -3.66
N LEU A 82 3.79 0.78 -3.40
CA LEU A 82 3.65 2.07 -4.09
C LEU A 82 4.29 2.10 -5.48
N ALA A 83 5.38 1.35 -5.69
CA ALA A 83 5.94 1.15 -7.02
C ALA A 83 4.97 0.35 -7.89
N ILE A 84 4.31 -0.65 -7.30
CA ILE A 84 3.22 -1.40 -7.95
C ILE A 84 2.06 -0.48 -8.31
N VAL A 85 1.61 0.39 -7.39
CA VAL A 85 0.54 1.37 -7.69
C VAL A 85 0.95 2.29 -8.85
N GLU A 86 2.16 2.85 -8.83
CA GLU A 86 2.64 3.72 -9.91
C GLU A 86 2.68 2.97 -11.26
N TYR A 87 3.17 1.73 -11.26
CA TYR A 87 3.15 0.86 -12.43
C TYR A 87 1.74 0.64 -12.98
N LEU A 88 0.77 0.29 -12.12
CA LEU A 88 -0.61 0.06 -12.53
C LEU A 88 -1.24 1.32 -13.12
N ILE A 89 -1.03 2.47 -12.49
CA ILE A 89 -1.51 3.77 -12.98
C ILE A 89 -0.94 4.08 -14.37
N GLN A 90 0.38 4.03 -14.54
CA GLN A 90 1.04 4.36 -15.81
C GLN A 90 0.71 3.36 -16.92
N THR A 91 0.57 2.07 -16.56
CA THR A 91 0.40 0.99 -17.52
C THR A 91 -1.06 0.80 -17.93
N TYR A 92 -2.00 0.98 -17.01
CA TYR A 92 -3.39 0.57 -17.22
C TYR A 92 -4.43 1.68 -17.15
N ASP A 93 -4.18 2.79 -16.44
CA ASP A 93 -5.16 3.88 -16.32
C ASP A 93 -5.15 4.85 -17.53
N LYS A 94 -5.38 4.33 -18.74
CA LYS A 94 -5.25 5.13 -19.98
C LYS A 94 -6.21 6.32 -20.09
N GLU A 95 -7.37 6.20 -19.45
CA GLU A 95 -8.37 7.25 -19.36
C GLU A 95 -8.06 8.28 -18.28
N ARG A 96 -7.02 8.06 -17.47
CA ARG A 96 -6.63 8.90 -16.34
C ARG A 96 -7.79 9.06 -15.36
N LYS A 97 -8.45 7.96 -14.99
CA LYS A 97 -9.50 7.95 -13.95
C LYS A 97 -8.89 8.33 -12.60
N LEU A 98 -7.79 7.70 -12.23
CA LEU A 98 -7.15 7.80 -10.93
C LEU A 98 -5.89 8.68 -10.92
N HIS A 99 -5.52 9.32 -12.02
CA HIS A 99 -4.37 10.23 -12.05
C HIS A 99 -4.58 11.47 -12.93
N TYR A 100 -3.67 12.44 -12.80
CA TYR A 100 -3.53 13.55 -13.73
C TYR A 100 -2.46 13.25 -14.77
N MET A 101 -2.44 13.97 -15.89
CA MET A 101 -1.46 13.76 -16.95
C MET A 101 -0.02 13.79 -16.40
N PRO A 102 0.81 12.75 -16.65
CA PRO A 102 2.20 12.72 -16.22
C PRO A 102 2.98 13.98 -16.61
N GLY A 103 3.84 14.45 -15.71
CA GLY A 103 4.66 15.66 -15.90
C GLY A 103 3.95 16.99 -15.62
N THR A 104 2.63 17.00 -15.40
CA THR A 104 1.90 18.21 -14.99
C THR A 104 2.10 18.54 -13.51
N GLN A 105 1.76 19.77 -13.10
CA GLN A 105 1.83 20.18 -11.69
C GLN A 105 1.01 19.24 -10.79
N ASN A 106 -0.24 18.94 -11.15
CA ASN A 106 -1.09 18.05 -10.34
C ASN A 106 -0.52 16.63 -10.27
N TRP A 107 0.10 16.12 -11.34
CA TRP A 107 0.80 14.83 -11.28
C TRP A 107 1.92 14.84 -10.24
N TRP A 108 2.79 15.85 -10.26
CA TRP A 108 3.88 15.95 -9.28
C TRP A 108 3.38 16.16 -7.85
N MET A 109 2.25 16.85 -7.67
CA MET A 109 1.59 16.95 -6.36
C MET A 109 1.05 15.58 -5.91
N CYS A 110 0.49 14.76 -6.80
CA CYS A 110 0.10 13.39 -6.45
C CYS A 110 1.32 12.52 -6.08
N GLN A 111 2.43 12.64 -6.82
CA GLN A 111 3.68 11.93 -6.50
C GLN A 111 4.25 12.35 -5.13
N GLN A 112 4.13 13.64 -4.76
CA GLN A 112 4.51 14.11 -3.42
C GLN A 112 3.74 13.36 -2.32
N TRP A 113 2.43 13.18 -2.49
CA TRP A 113 1.62 12.42 -1.53
C TRP A 113 1.96 10.94 -1.50
N LEU A 114 2.29 10.34 -2.65
CA LEU A 114 2.81 8.98 -2.72
C LEU A 114 4.10 8.83 -1.89
N ALA A 115 5.06 9.75 -2.07
CA ALA A 115 6.31 9.78 -1.31
C ALA A 115 6.06 10.03 0.19
N TYR A 116 5.10 10.89 0.54
CA TYR A 116 4.70 11.10 1.94
C TYR A 116 4.07 9.86 2.57
N GLN A 117 3.23 9.13 1.83
CA GLN A 117 2.66 7.85 2.29
C GLN A 117 3.78 6.83 2.57
N MET A 118 4.76 6.75 1.67
CA MET A 118 5.92 5.87 1.76
C MET A 118 6.79 6.19 2.98
N GLY A 119 7.17 7.47 3.13
CA GLY A 119 8.18 7.90 4.10
C GLY A 119 7.62 8.23 5.48
N ALA A 120 6.32 8.48 5.62
CA ALA A 120 5.70 8.89 6.88
C ALA A 120 4.64 7.91 7.35
N GLN A 121 3.50 7.79 6.65
CA GLN A 121 2.37 7.02 7.16
C GLN A 121 2.70 5.54 7.32
N SER A 122 3.16 4.88 6.26
CA SER A 122 3.40 3.44 6.27
C SER A 122 4.37 3.01 7.39
N PRO A 123 5.58 3.58 7.52
CA PRO A 123 6.53 3.15 8.56
C PRO A 123 6.04 3.49 9.96
N PHE A 124 5.47 4.67 10.20
CA PHE A 124 5.10 5.08 11.56
C PHE A 124 3.88 4.30 12.09
N PHE A 125 2.91 4.01 11.21
CA PHE A 125 1.76 3.19 11.57
C PHE A 125 2.17 1.73 11.79
N SER A 126 3.07 1.20 10.96
CA SER A 126 3.62 -0.15 11.13
C SER A 126 4.40 -0.30 12.43
N LEU A 127 5.28 0.67 12.76
CA LEU A 127 6.04 0.67 14.01
C LEU A 127 5.11 0.80 15.22
N LYS A 128 4.09 1.67 15.14
CA LYS A 128 3.06 1.75 16.18
C LYS A 128 2.41 0.40 16.43
N ALA A 129 1.95 -0.27 15.37
CA ALA A 129 1.30 -1.57 15.46
C ALA A 129 2.25 -2.61 16.06
N TRP A 130 3.50 -2.65 15.60
CA TRP A 130 4.48 -3.62 16.06
C TRP A 130 4.86 -3.43 17.54
N PHE A 131 5.17 -2.20 17.98
CA PHE A 131 5.42 -1.94 19.41
C PHE A 131 4.20 -2.19 20.30
N SER A 132 2.99 -1.96 19.77
CA SER A 132 1.76 -2.18 20.53
C SER A 132 1.42 -3.67 20.65
N ASN A 133 1.72 -4.49 19.63
CA ASN A 133 1.16 -5.84 19.52
C ASN A 133 2.20 -6.97 19.51
N GLN A 134 3.41 -6.72 18.99
CA GLN A 134 4.38 -7.77 18.65
C GLN A 134 5.70 -7.66 19.43
N HIS A 135 6.15 -6.45 19.78
CA HIS A 135 7.38 -6.28 20.55
C HIS A 135 7.27 -7.02 21.89
N GLN A 136 8.32 -7.75 22.26
CA GLN A 136 8.38 -8.62 23.44
C GLN A 136 8.14 -7.83 24.73
N GLU A 137 8.74 -6.64 24.81
CA GLU A 137 8.54 -5.69 25.91
C GLU A 137 7.56 -4.57 25.52
N LYS A 138 6.77 -4.10 26.48
CA LYS A 138 5.97 -2.87 26.31
C LYS A 138 6.83 -1.68 26.69
N VAL A 139 7.03 -0.76 25.74
CA VAL A 139 7.78 0.49 25.93
C VAL A 139 6.82 1.66 25.80
N PRO A 140 6.17 2.12 26.90
CA PRO A 140 5.06 3.08 26.82
C PRO A 140 5.43 4.39 26.14
N SER A 141 6.65 4.90 26.34
CA SER A 141 7.11 6.13 25.71
C SER A 141 7.23 6.02 24.18
N VAL A 142 7.61 4.86 23.66
CA VAL A 142 7.71 4.60 22.22
C VAL A 142 6.32 4.42 21.62
N ILE A 143 5.45 3.69 22.31
CA ILE A 143 4.03 3.51 21.95
C ILE A 143 3.34 4.88 21.87
N GLN A 144 3.54 5.74 22.87
CA GLN A 144 2.97 7.10 22.90
C GLN A 144 3.51 7.95 21.75
N ARG A 145 4.84 7.97 21.54
CA ARG A 145 5.46 8.72 20.45
C ARG A 145 4.83 8.37 19.10
N PHE A 146 4.65 7.08 18.82
CA PHE A 146 4.06 6.67 17.54
C PHE A 146 2.54 6.89 17.49
N SER A 147 1.81 6.85 18.63
CA SER A 147 0.41 7.31 18.70
C SER A 147 0.30 8.79 18.31
N ASP A 148 1.21 9.64 18.82
CA ASP A 148 1.23 11.07 18.49
C ASP A 148 1.56 11.30 17.01
N ASP A 149 2.47 10.50 16.42
CA ASP A 149 2.77 10.54 14.99
C ASP A 149 1.56 10.13 14.12
N VAL A 150 0.78 9.12 14.53
CA VAL A 150 -0.47 8.74 13.85
C VAL A 150 -1.44 9.92 13.82
N ILE A 151 -1.65 10.58 14.96
CA ILE A 151 -2.55 11.75 15.09
C ILE A 151 -2.03 12.92 14.24
N ARG A 152 -0.72 13.18 14.26
CA ARG A 152 -0.08 14.25 13.49
C ARG A 152 -0.24 14.02 11.98
N ILE A 153 -0.02 12.80 11.50
CA ILE A 153 -0.18 12.47 10.08
C ILE A 153 -1.64 12.61 9.66
N ALA A 154 -2.59 12.11 10.46
CA ALA A 154 -4.01 12.28 10.19
C ALA A 154 -4.41 13.77 10.14
N SER A 155 -3.86 14.58 11.04
CA SER A 155 -4.11 16.03 11.08
C SER A 155 -3.56 16.76 9.85
N ILE A 156 -2.44 16.31 9.28
CA ILE A 156 -1.90 16.84 8.02
C ILE A 156 -2.86 16.53 6.86
N LEU A 157 -3.33 15.27 6.76
CA LEU A 157 -4.31 14.91 5.73
C LEU A 157 -5.58 15.75 5.85
N GLU A 158 -6.13 15.85 7.06
CA GLU A 158 -7.32 16.65 7.35
C GLU A 158 -7.14 18.12 6.94
N HIS A 159 -5.98 18.72 7.23
CA HIS A 159 -5.67 20.09 6.84
C HIS A 159 -5.71 20.27 5.32
N TYR A 160 -5.04 19.40 4.56
CA TYR A 160 -4.98 19.51 3.10
C TYR A 160 -6.31 19.18 2.41
N LEU A 161 -7.05 18.20 2.92
CA LEU A 161 -8.40 17.88 2.43
C LEU A 161 -9.35 19.08 2.61
N LYS A 162 -9.30 19.74 3.77
CA LYS A 162 -10.04 20.99 4.03
C LYS A 162 -9.57 22.14 3.15
N GLN A 163 -8.26 22.31 3.01
CA GLN A 163 -7.69 23.39 2.20
C GLN A 163 -8.08 23.29 0.73
N ASN A 164 -8.14 22.08 0.16
CA ASN A 164 -8.59 21.90 -1.21
C ASN A 164 -10.09 22.14 -1.37
N GLY A 165 -10.89 21.99 -0.30
CA GLY A 165 -12.33 22.29 -0.27
C GLY A 165 -13.22 21.33 -1.06
N ARG A 166 -12.62 20.40 -1.83
CA ARG A 166 -13.31 19.41 -2.66
C ARG A 166 -13.27 17.99 -2.08
N GLY A 167 -12.61 17.80 -0.93
CA GLY A 167 -12.49 16.49 -0.29
C GLY A 167 -11.45 15.56 -0.90
N TYR A 168 -10.52 16.09 -1.70
CA TYR A 168 -9.38 15.36 -2.28
C TYR A 168 -8.07 16.05 -1.93
N LEU A 169 -6.96 15.30 -1.95
CA LEU A 169 -5.62 15.83 -1.67
C LEU A 169 -5.07 16.70 -2.81
N VAL A 170 -5.46 16.40 -4.07
CA VAL A 170 -4.99 17.13 -5.25
C VAL A 170 -6.10 17.37 -6.26
N GLY A 171 -6.30 18.64 -6.60
CA GLY A 171 -7.19 19.07 -7.67
C GLY A 171 -8.66 18.72 -7.41
N GLU A 172 -9.36 18.19 -8.40
CA GLU A 172 -10.83 18.14 -8.40
C GLU A 172 -11.43 16.73 -8.34
N LYS A 173 -10.61 15.68 -8.25
CA LYS A 173 -11.07 14.29 -8.23
C LYS A 173 -10.21 13.42 -7.30
N CYS A 174 -10.79 12.30 -6.90
CA CYS A 174 -10.07 11.22 -6.24
C CYS A 174 -8.99 10.66 -7.17
N THR A 175 -7.80 10.42 -6.63
CA THR A 175 -6.67 9.84 -7.36
C THR A 175 -5.98 8.76 -6.52
N PHE A 176 -4.99 8.09 -7.12
CA PHE A 176 -4.12 7.19 -6.36
C PHE A 176 -3.51 7.88 -5.13
N ALA A 177 -3.28 9.21 -5.18
CA ALA A 177 -2.74 9.97 -4.04
C ALA A 177 -3.66 9.92 -2.82
N ASP A 178 -4.97 9.82 -3.00
CA ASP A 178 -5.95 9.70 -1.92
C ASP A 178 -6.07 8.24 -1.46
N LEU A 179 -6.22 7.34 -2.44
CA LEU A 179 -6.51 5.92 -2.21
C LEU A 179 -5.39 5.20 -1.45
N VAL A 180 -4.13 5.60 -1.64
CA VAL A 180 -2.98 4.94 -0.99
C VAL A 180 -2.98 5.07 0.54
N PHE A 181 -3.71 6.04 1.10
CA PHE A 181 -3.81 6.25 2.55
C PHE A 181 -4.94 5.45 3.20
N VAL A 182 -5.93 4.99 2.42
CA VAL A 182 -7.18 4.38 2.93
C VAL A 182 -6.93 3.16 3.82
N PRO A 183 -6.12 2.16 3.43
CA PRO A 183 -5.97 0.94 4.23
C PRO A 183 -5.37 1.20 5.63
N TRP A 184 -4.42 2.12 5.72
CA TRP A 184 -3.83 2.53 6.99
C TRP A 184 -4.75 3.44 7.79
N ASN A 185 -5.51 4.33 7.11
CA ASN A 185 -6.47 5.20 7.78
C ASN A 185 -7.64 4.43 8.41
N ASN A 186 -8.04 3.29 7.83
CA ASN A 186 -9.03 2.39 8.42
C ASN A 186 -8.59 1.81 9.79
N LYS A 187 -7.31 1.92 10.13
CA LYS A 187 -6.74 1.50 11.42
C LYS A 187 -6.45 2.67 12.36
N ILE A 188 -6.78 3.92 12.00
CA ILE A 188 -6.40 5.09 12.81
C ILE A 188 -6.95 5.01 14.23
N GLU A 189 -8.19 4.61 14.45
CA GLU A 189 -8.75 4.58 15.81
C GLU A 189 -8.00 3.60 16.72
N GLU A 190 -7.68 2.42 16.19
CA GLU A 190 -6.85 1.43 16.88
C GLU A 190 -5.46 1.98 17.18
N LEU A 191 -4.81 2.56 16.16
CA LEU A 191 -3.41 3.00 16.23
C LEU A 191 -3.21 4.32 16.98
N ALA A 192 -4.19 5.21 16.99
CA ALA A 192 -4.13 6.47 17.73
C ALA A 192 -4.31 6.23 19.23
N SER A 193 -4.94 5.12 19.64
CA SER A 193 -5.13 4.81 21.05
C SER A 193 -3.78 4.57 21.75
N ALA A 194 -3.59 5.27 22.87
CA ALA A 194 -2.49 5.01 23.79
C ALA A 194 -2.87 3.79 24.65
N SER A 195 -2.83 2.58 24.06
CA SER A 195 -2.94 1.27 24.73
C SER A 195 -3.82 1.29 26.00
N HIS A 196 -5.12 1.14 25.83
CA HIS A 196 -6.04 0.77 26.90
C HIS A 196 -6.66 -0.58 26.59
N ARG A 197 -5.88 -1.65 26.78
CA ARG A 197 -6.36 -2.99 27.15
C ARG A 197 -5.28 -3.67 27.98
#